data_AF-A0A9Q3QEN9-F1
#
_entry.id   AF-A0A9Q3QEN9-F1
#
_cell.length_a   1.000
_cell.length_b   1.000
_cell.length_c   1.000
_cell.angle_alpha   90.00
_cell.angle_beta   90.00
_cell.angle_gamma   90.00
#
_symmetry.space_group_name_H-M   'P 1'
#
loop_
_entity.id
_entity.type
_entity.pdbx_description
1 polymer ?
#
loop_
_entity_poly.entity_id
_entity_poly.type
_entity_poly.pdbx_seq_one_letter_code
_entity_poly.pdbx_strand_id
1 'polypeptide(L)'
;MADLSSFNINDQLKILKDHILEISEKTPQFATHLATSDSERQKLKDEIIANVEQIHKNYEPHIPRHSTPFTEEKLSVKGSFTPLLGENVISAKDIPKLEEWPTFSGEGEYNHIEFIRTIDMLQEDFNIPDEIIVGKLHCLFTKTAKKWYYKMRIDHGKHDWSWWKSEVITKWDSNSWRFQMENAFENSIFNPEKNKPLTWFFKQKDRLSALHPDMSDTMVSMKN
;
A
#
# COMPACT_ATOMS: atom_id res chain seq x y z
N MET A 1 -46.65 26.59 38.12
CA MET A 1 -47.27 26.16 36.85
C MET A 1 -46.67 27.03 35.77
N ALA A 2 -45.81 26.48 34.92
CA ALA A 2 -45.16 27.23 33.83
C ALA A 2 -46.12 27.35 32.66
N ASP A 3 -46.33 28.60 32.21
CA ASP A 3 -47.28 28.97 31.18
C ASP A 3 -46.70 28.67 29.79
N LEU A 4 -47.40 27.80 29.05
CA LEU A 4 -47.08 27.43 27.67
C LEU A 4 -47.66 28.50 26.74
N SER A 5 -47.04 29.67 26.67
CA SER A 5 -47.38 30.67 25.65
C SER A 5 -46.70 30.34 24.31
N SER A 6 -47.36 29.48 23.54
CA SER A 6 -47.48 29.56 22.08
C SER A 6 -46.36 30.32 21.32
N PHE A 7 -45.30 29.63 20.93
CA PHE A 7 -44.42 30.08 19.84
C PHE A 7 -45.24 30.14 18.55
N ASN A 8 -45.43 31.34 18.00
CA ASN A 8 -46.27 31.60 16.84
C ASN A 8 -45.69 30.92 15.59
N ILE A 9 -46.43 29.95 15.06
CA ILE A 9 -46.07 29.14 13.87
C ILE A 9 -45.75 30.04 12.66
N ASN A 10 -46.38 31.20 12.55
CA ASN A 10 -46.14 32.13 11.44
C ASN A 10 -44.73 32.74 11.50
N ASP A 11 -44.17 32.94 12.69
CA ASP A 11 -42.82 33.48 12.85
C ASP A 11 -41.76 32.43 12.50
N GLN A 12 -42.01 31.15 12.83
CA GLN A 12 -41.15 30.04 12.39
C GLN A 12 -41.19 29.85 10.87
N LEU A 13 -42.38 29.95 10.25
CA LEU A 13 -42.52 29.87 8.80
C LEU A 13 -41.82 31.03 8.08
N LYS A 14 -41.76 32.21 8.70
CA LYS A 14 -41.02 33.36 8.16
C LYS A 14 -39.52 33.10 8.16
N ILE A 15 -38.96 32.66 9.30
CA ILE A 15 -37.53 32.32 9.43
C ILE A 15 -37.13 31.24 8.42
N LEU A 16 -37.95 30.20 8.25
CA LEU A 16 -37.68 29.13 7.29
C LEU A 16 -37.67 29.63 5.84
N LYS A 17 -38.58 30.54 5.48
CA LYS A 17 -38.60 31.15 4.14
C LYS A 17 -37.36 32.00 3.88
N ASP A 18 -36.93 32.77 4.87
CA ASP A 18 -35.74 33.61 4.75
C ASP A 18 -34.46 32.76 4.58
N HIS A 19 -34.33 31.66 5.31
CA HIS A 19 -33.22 30.70 5.12
C HIS A 19 -33.25 30.00 3.76
N ILE A 20 -34.43 29.60 3.27
CA ILE A 20 -34.57 28.98 1.95
C ILE A 20 -34.14 29.97 0.85
N LEU A 21 -34.48 31.25 1.01
CA LEU A 21 -34.08 32.30 0.08
C LEU A 21 -32.56 32.50 0.07
N GLU A 22 -31.94 32.55 1.25
CA GLU A 22 -30.47 32.67 1.38
C GLU A 22 -29.72 31.49 0.76
N ILE A 23 -30.24 30.26 0.94
CA ILE A 23 -29.67 29.05 0.32
C ILE A 23 -29.83 29.09 -1.21
N SER A 24 -31.00 29.53 -1.69
CA SER A 24 -31.27 29.67 -3.12
C SER A 24 -30.36 30.70 -3.79
N GLU A 25 -29.97 31.77 -3.09
CA GLU A 25 -29.05 32.79 -3.61
C GLU A 25 -27.58 32.34 -3.63
N LYS A 26 -27.19 31.46 -2.71
CA LYS A 26 -25.82 30.92 -2.62
C LYS A 26 -25.57 29.75 -3.58
N THR A 27 -26.59 28.97 -3.91
CA THR A 27 -26.50 27.78 -4.77
C THR A 27 -25.87 28.06 -6.16
N PRO A 28 -26.21 29.15 -6.87
CA PRO A 28 -25.60 29.48 -8.16
C PRO A 28 -24.11 29.79 -8.07
N GLN A 29 -23.67 30.42 -6.97
CA GLN A 29 -22.26 30.77 -6.76
C GLN A 29 -21.40 29.52 -6.57
N PHE A 30 -21.90 28.53 -5.83
CA PHE A 30 -21.25 27.23 -5.69
C PHE A 30 -21.15 26.49 -7.03
N ALA A 31 -22.22 26.50 -7.83
CA ALA A 31 -22.21 25.87 -9.15
C ALA A 31 -21.16 26.52 -10.09
N THR A 32 -21.02 27.84 -10.05
CA THR A 32 -20.00 28.55 -10.83
C THR A 32 -18.59 28.23 -10.37
N HIS A 33 -18.33 28.22 -9.05
CA HIS A 33 -17.02 27.87 -8.51
C HIS A 33 -16.61 26.43 -8.85
N LEU A 34 -17.56 25.49 -8.82
CA LEU A 34 -17.31 24.10 -9.20
C LEU A 34 -16.96 23.97 -10.69
N ALA A 35 -17.69 24.65 -11.56
CA ALA A 35 -17.42 24.67 -13.00
C ALA A 35 -16.05 25.29 -13.34
N THR A 36 -15.66 26.37 -12.64
CA THR A 36 -14.33 26.97 -12.79
C THR A 36 -13.23 26.02 -12.33
N SER A 37 -13.41 25.38 -11.16
CA SER A 37 -12.44 24.41 -10.63
C SER A 37 -12.27 23.20 -11.55
N ASP A 38 -13.35 22.69 -12.16
CA ASP A 38 -13.29 21.58 -13.11
C ASP A 38 -12.59 21.98 -14.42
N SER A 39 -12.82 23.21 -14.89
CA SER A 39 -12.12 23.75 -16.06
C SER A 39 -10.61 23.88 -15.83
N GLU A 40 -10.19 24.39 -14.66
CA GLU A 40 -8.78 24.49 -14.28
C GLU A 40 -8.12 23.12 -14.16
N ARG A 41 -8.82 22.17 -13.53
CA ARG A 41 -8.35 20.79 -13.42
C ARG A 41 -8.17 20.13 -14.79
N GLN A 42 -9.04 20.41 -15.74
CA GLN A 42 -8.92 19.88 -17.10
C GLN A 42 -7.71 20.49 -17.83
N LYS A 43 -7.50 21.81 -17.71
CA LYS A 43 -6.31 22.46 -18.28
C LYS A 43 -5.00 21.88 -17.75
N LEU A 44 -4.92 21.64 -16.44
CA LEU A 44 -3.74 21.03 -15.81
C LEU A 44 -3.50 19.59 -16.31
N LYS A 45 -4.56 18.81 -16.53
CA LYS A 45 -4.43 17.47 -17.12
C LYS A 45 -3.88 17.52 -18.53
N ASP A 46 -4.39 18.44 -19.35
CA ASP A 46 -3.97 18.59 -20.74
C ASP A 46 -2.50 19.06 -20.82
N GLU A 47 -2.07 19.94 -19.90
CA GLU A 47 -0.68 20.39 -19.79
C GLU A 47 0.27 19.25 -19.36
N ILE A 48 -0.13 18.42 -18.40
CA ILE A 48 0.65 17.25 -17.97
C ILE A 48 0.83 16.28 -19.14
N ILE A 49 -0.24 16.01 -19.90
CA ILE A 49 -0.18 15.13 -21.08
C ILE A 49 0.79 15.69 -22.12
N ALA A 50 0.69 16.98 -22.45
CA ALA A 50 1.58 17.63 -23.41
C ALA A 50 3.05 17.58 -22.97
N ASN A 51 3.32 17.77 -21.68
CA ASN A 51 4.69 17.69 -21.13
C ASN A 51 5.26 16.26 -21.19
N VAL A 52 4.44 15.24 -20.90
CA VAL A 52 4.86 13.83 -21.02
C VAL A 52 5.19 13.48 -22.48
N GLU A 53 4.41 13.97 -23.44
CA GLU A 53 4.68 13.76 -24.87
C GLU A 53 5.96 14.46 -25.35
N GLN A 54 6.28 15.65 -24.82
CA GLN A 54 7.56 16.31 -25.10
C GLN A 54 8.75 15.56 -24.52
N ILE A 55 8.62 15.02 -23.29
CA ILE A 55 9.67 14.19 -22.68
C ILE A 55 9.92 12.93 -23.52
N HIS A 56 8.85 12.29 -24.03
CA HIS A 56 8.98 11.12 -24.90
C HIS A 56 9.61 11.45 -26.26
N LYS A 57 9.41 12.64 -26.81
CA LYS A 57 10.06 13.08 -28.06
C LYS A 57 11.55 13.40 -27.90
N ASN A 58 11.98 13.81 -26.72
CA ASN A 58 13.38 14.17 -26.44
C ASN A 58 14.22 12.97 -25.93
N TYR A 59 13.62 11.79 -25.79
CA TYR A 59 14.31 10.58 -25.34
C TYR A 59 14.74 9.73 -26.55
N GLU A 60 15.94 9.99 -27.09
CA GLU A 60 16.62 9.02 -27.96
C GLU A 60 17.37 7.99 -27.08
N PRO A 61 17.09 6.67 -27.19
CA PRO A 61 17.85 5.68 -26.46
C PRO A 61 19.23 5.50 -27.10
N HIS A 62 20.23 6.23 -26.61
CA HIS A 62 21.63 5.87 -26.87
C HIS A 62 21.95 4.57 -26.12
N ILE A 63 21.90 3.45 -26.85
CA ILE A 63 22.48 2.18 -26.42
C ILE A 63 23.93 2.18 -26.90
N PRO A 64 24.95 2.23 -26.01
CA PRO A 64 26.31 1.94 -26.40
C PRO A 64 26.40 0.48 -26.85
N ARG A 65 26.55 0.25 -28.15
CA ARG A 65 26.86 -1.07 -28.71
C ARG A 65 28.31 -1.42 -28.35
N HIS A 66 28.53 -2.01 -27.19
CA HIS A 66 29.76 -2.76 -26.95
C HIS A 66 29.62 -4.13 -27.62
N SER A 67 30.18 -4.25 -28.81
CA SER A 67 30.44 -5.53 -29.46
C SER A 67 31.42 -6.32 -28.62
N THR A 68 30.98 -7.39 -27.95
CA THR A 68 31.87 -8.41 -27.39
C THR A 68 31.86 -9.63 -28.32
N PRO A 69 33.01 -10.07 -28.86
CA PRO A 69 33.08 -11.29 -29.65
C PRO A 69 32.98 -12.48 -28.68
N PHE A 70 31.88 -13.22 -28.75
CA PHE A 70 31.75 -14.47 -28.00
C PHE A 70 32.41 -15.58 -28.83
N THR A 71 33.64 -15.92 -28.48
CA THR A 71 34.30 -17.15 -28.91
C THR A 71 33.98 -18.22 -27.86
N GLU A 72 33.29 -19.29 -28.27
CA GLU A 72 33.11 -20.48 -27.44
C GLU A 72 34.47 -21.15 -27.22
N GLU A 73 35.06 -20.96 -26.03
CA GLU A 73 36.21 -21.74 -25.61
C GLU A 73 35.90 -22.47 -24.30
N LYS A 74 35.68 -23.79 -24.44
CA LYS A 74 35.62 -24.74 -23.33
C LYS A 74 36.95 -24.72 -22.58
N LEU A 75 36.95 -24.23 -21.35
CA LEU A 75 38.05 -24.46 -20.41
C LEU A 75 37.52 -25.09 -19.12
N SER A 76 37.80 -26.40 -19.02
CA SER A 76 37.88 -27.16 -17.78
C SER A 76 38.97 -26.56 -16.89
N VAL A 77 38.61 -26.02 -15.73
CA VAL A 77 39.56 -25.82 -14.62
C VAL A 77 38.91 -26.22 -13.31
N LYS A 78 39.41 -27.32 -12.75
CA LYS A 78 39.35 -27.63 -11.33
C LYS A 78 40.07 -26.52 -10.58
N GLY A 79 39.33 -25.65 -9.90
CA GLY A 79 39.85 -24.65 -8.98
C GLY A 79 39.11 -24.77 -7.65
N SER A 80 39.78 -25.33 -6.65
CA SER A 80 39.32 -25.34 -5.27
C SER A 80 39.14 -23.92 -4.78
N PHE A 81 37.91 -23.48 -4.55
CA PHE A 81 37.65 -22.41 -3.60
C PHE A 81 37.81 -23.01 -2.21
N THR A 82 38.93 -22.71 -1.55
CA THR A 82 39.00 -22.75 -0.09
C THR A 82 38.24 -21.52 0.44
N PRO A 83 37.14 -21.70 1.18
CA PRO A 83 36.55 -20.60 1.93
C PRO A 83 37.44 -20.31 3.13
N LEU A 84 37.87 -19.06 3.28
CA LEU A 84 38.42 -18.59 4.54
C LEU A 84 37.28 -18.62 5.58
N LEU A 85 37.53 -19.41 6.62
CA LEU A 85 36.60 -19.80 7.67
C LEU A 85 36.37 -18.61 8.62
N GLY A 86 35.10 -18.27 8.86
CA GLY A 86 34.68 -17.36 9.91
C GLY A 86 33.18 -17.09 9.83
N GLU A 87 32.41 -17.84 10.62
CA GLU A 87 30.99 -17.63 11.02
C GLU A 87 29.87 -18.17 10.11
N ASN A 88 29.23 -19.24 10.63
CA ASN A 88 27.86 -19.72 10.36
C ASN A 88 27.28 -19.49 8.95
N VAL A 89 27.81 -20.21 7.96
CA VAL A 89 27.14 -20.33 6.67
C VAL A 89 25.94 -21.27 6.82
N ILE A 90 24.75 -20.69 6.85
CA ILE A 90 23.48 -21.42 6.78
C ILE A 90 23.50 -22.25 5.49
N SER A 91 23.29 -23.56 5.63
CA SER A 91 23.15 -24.43 4.47
C SER A 91 21.93 -23.96 3.69
N ALA A 92 22.04 -23.76 2.38
CA ALA A 92 20.91 -23.35 1.53
C ALA A 92 19.68 -24.28 1.63
N LYS A 93 19.83 -25.45 2.28
CA LYS A 93 18.76 -26.40 2.61
C LYS A 93 17.87 -25.96 3.78
N ASP A 94 18.36 -25.09 4.67
CA ASP A 94 17.66 -24.66 5.88
C ASP A 94 16.87 -23.36 5.66
N ILE A 95 17.03 -22.73 4.49
CA ILE A 95 16.29 -21.52 4.13
C ILE A 95 14.91 -21.91 3.57
N PRO A 96 13.81 -21.34 4.08
CA PRO A 96 12.46 -21.58 3.58
C PRO A 96 12.34 -21.41 2.06
N LYS A 97 11.62 -22.34 1.43
CA LYS A 97 11.35 -22.29 -0.02
C LYS A 97 10.51 -21.05 -0.34
N LEU A 98 10.64 -20.51 -1.55
CA LEU A 98 9.91 -19.28 -1.93
C LEU A 98 8.39 -19.35 -1.69
N GLU A 99 7.79 -20.55 -1.82
CA GLU A 99 6.36 -20.80 -1.56
C GLU A 99 5.95 -20.59 -0.09
N GLU A 100 6.90 -20.62 0.84
CA GLU A 100 6.70 -20.43 2.28
C GLU A 100 6.85 -18.95 2.69
N TRP A 101 7.27 -18.08 1.76
CA TRP A 101 7.40 -16.65 2.03
C TRP A 101 6.10 -15.90 1.74
N PRO A 102 5.80 -14.83 2.48
CA PRO A 102 4.62 -14.03 2.23
C PRO A 102 4.74 -13.29 0.90
N THR A 103 3.60 -13.05 0.24
CA THR A 103 3.54 -12.21 -0.97
C THR A 103 2.75 -10.94 -0.68
N PHE A 104 3.10 -9.84 -1.36
CA PHE A 104 2.48 -8.54 -1.15
C PHE A 104 2.16 -7.86 -2.47
N SER A 105 0.88 -7.57 -2.71
CA SER A 105 0.39 -6.97 -3.96
C SER A 105 0.30 -5.45 -3.92
N GLY A 106 0.10 -4.87 -2.72
CA GLY A 106 -0.19 -3.45 -2.53
C GLY A 106 -1.52 -2.99 -3.14
N GLU A 107 -2.47 -3.92 -3.38
CA GLU A 107 -3.77 -3.65 -3.97
C GLU A 107 -4.91 -4.18 -3.09
N GLY A 108 -6.02 -3.43 -3.01
CA GLY A 108 -7.21 -3.82 -2.23
C GLY A 108 -7.03 -3.66 -0.72
N GLU A 109 -7.70 -4.52 0.04
CA GLU A 109 -7.47 -4.65 1.49
C GLU A 109 -6.18 -5.46 1.70
N TYR A 110 -5.06 -4.79 1.94
CA TYR A 110 -3.77 -5.41 2.22
C TYR A 110 -3.31 -5.14 3.65
N ASN A 111 -2.47 -6.02 4.18
CA ASN A 111 -1.81 -5.87 5.48
C ASN A 111 -0.29 -5.85 5.30
N HIS A 112 0.27 -4.64 5.16
CA HIS A 112 1.70 -4.47 4.95
C HIS A 112 2.50 -4.76 6.22
N ILE A 113 1.89 -4.61 7.40
CA ILE A 113 2.52 -4.91 8.70
C ILE A 113 2.72 -6.42 8.85
N GLU A 114 1.69 -7.22 8.55
CA GLU A 114 1.80 -8.69 8.61
C GLU A 114 2.81 -9.24 7.59
N PHE A 115 2.89 -8.64 6.40
CA PHE A 115 3.94 -8.96 5.43
C PHE A 115 5.34 -8.74 6.03
N ILE A 116 5.58 -7.57 6.62
CA ILE A 116 6.87 -7.24 7.28
C ILE A 116 7.14 -8.19 8.45
N ARG A 117 6.17 -8.36 9.35
CA ARG A 117 6.29 -9.21 10.53
C ARG A 117 6.60 -10.66 10.17
N THR A 118 5.99 -11.18 9.11
CA THR A 118 6.24 -12.55 8.65
C THR A 118 7.67 -12.70 8.14
N ILE A 119 8.20 -11.72 7.41
CA ILE A 119 9.60 -11.72 6.99
C ILE A 119 10.53 -11.61 8.21
N ASP A 120 10.22 -10.74 9.17
CA ASP A 120 11.01 -10.59 10.39
C ASP A 120 11.05 -11.90 11.21
N MET A 121 9.92 -12.60 11.36
CA MET A 121 9.88 -13.93 12.00
C MET A 121 10.74 -14.94 11.24
N LEU A 122 10.65 -15.00 9.91
CA LEU A 122 11.50 -15.90 9.12
C LEU A 122 12.99 -15.54 9.23
N GLN A 123 13.31 -14.25 9.32
CA GLN A 123 14.68 -13.79 9.55
C GLN A 123 15.20 -14.27 10.91
N GLU A 124 14.41 -14.13 11.96
CA GLU A 124 14.78 -14.54 13.32
C GLU A 124 14.88 -16.07 13.45
N ASP A 125 13.87 -16.81 12.98
CA ASP A 125 13.78 -18.27 13.13
C ASP A 125 14.88 -19.02 12.38
N PHE A 126 15.28 -18.51 11.21
CA PHE A 126 16.27 -19.14 10.34
C PHE A 126 17.59 -18.36 10.25
N ASN A 127 17.75 -17.30 11.06
CA ASN A 127 18.91 -16.40 11.08
C ASN A 127 19.31 -15.86 9.69
N ILE A 128 18.32 -15.51 8.87
CA ILE A 128 18.52 -15.23 7.44
C ILE A 128 19.26 -13.89 7.24
N PRO A 129 20.36 -13.85 6.47
CA PRO A 129 21.04 -12.60 6.15
C PRO A 129 20.17 -11.68 5.29
N ASP A 130 20.29 -10.37 5.51
CA ASP A 130 19.55 -9.34 4.77
C ASP A 130 19.71 -9.48 3.24
N GLU A 131 20.88 -9.90 2.75
CA GLU A 131 21.13 -10.08 1.32
C GLU A 131 20.20 -11.11 0.68
N ILE A 132 19.83 -12.16 1.43
CA ILE A 132 18.92 -13.21 0.97
C ILE A 132 17.49 -12.67 0.92
N ILE A 133 17.07 -11.94 1.96
CA ILE A 133 15.74 -11.31 2.03
C ILE A 133 15.58 -10.33 0.87
N VAL A 134 16.53 -9.41 0.72
CA VAL A 134 16.55 -8.38 -0.33
C VAL A 134 16.63 -9.01 -1.72
N GLY A 135 17.35 -10.12 -1.88
CA GLY A 135 17.39 -10.90 -3.12
C GLY A 135 16.03 -11.52 -3.48
N LYS A 136 15.22 -11.88 -2.48
CA LYS A 136 13.88 -12.47 -2.68
C LYS A 136 12.79 -11.43 -2.94
N LEU A 137 12.95 -10.16 -2.53
CA LEU A 137 11.90 -9.12 -2.62
C LEU A 137 11.21 -9.02 -3.99
N HIS A 138 11.96 -9.18 -5.10
CA HIS A 138 11.39 -9.15 -6.46
C HIS A 138 10.31 -10.23 -6.74
N CYS A 139 10.31 -11.32 -5.98
CA CYS A 139 9.34 -12.42 -6.05
C CYS A 139 8.23 -12.23 -5.01
N LEU A 140 8.55 -11.65 -3.85
CA LEU A 140 7.58 -11.42 -2.78
C LEU A 140 6.60 -10.29 -3.16
N PHE A 141 7.09 -9.26 -3.84
CA PHE A 141 6.23 -8.22 -4.39
C PHE A 141 5.53 -8.68 -5.67
N THR A 142 4.22 -8.46 -5.71
CA THR A 142 3.37 -8.75 -6.87
C THR A 142 2.62 -7.50 -7.33
N LYS A 143 2.08 -7.53 -8.55
CA LYS A 143 1.23 -6.46 -9.13
C LYS A 143 1.79 -5.03 -8.94
N THR A 144 1.01 -4.12 -8.35
CA THR A 144 1.39 -2.71 -8.12
C THR A 144 2.62 -2.58 -7.23
N ALA A 145 2.74 -3.39 -6.17
CA ALA A 145 3.92 -3.40 -5.33
C ALA A 145 5.20 -3.81 -6.08
N LYS A 146 5.10 -4.76 -7.01
CA LYS A 146 6.25 -5.17 -7.84
C LYS A 146 6.77 -4.03 -8.72
N LYS A 147 5.86 -3.26 -9.32
CA LYS A 147 6.22 -2.09 -10.15
C LYS A 147 6.91 -1.00 -9.31
N TRP A 148 6.36 -0.72 -8.13
CA TRP A 148 6.97 0.21 -7.18
C TRP A 148 8.37 -0.24 -6.74
N TYR A 149 8.52 -1.53 -6.41
CA TYR A 149 9.80 -2.09 -5.99
C TYR A 149 10.88 -1.90 -7.05
N TYR A 150 10.58 -2.20 -8.32
CA TYR A 150 11.57 -2.02 -9.39
C TYR A 150 11.97 -0.57 -9.57
N LYS A 151 11.01 0.38 -9.49
CA LYS A 151 11.31 1.80 -9.53
C LYS A 151 12.24 2.19 -8.36
N MET A 152 11.90 1.83 -7.13
CA MET A 152 12.72 2.13 -5.96
C MET A 152 14.11 1.53 -6.04
N ARG A 153 14.23 0.30 -6.56
CA ARG A 153 15.52 -0.38 -6.74
C ARG A 153 16.41 0.31 -7.78
N ILE A 154 15.83 0.87 -8.83
CA ILE A 154 16.56 1.65 -9.85
C ILE A 154 17.01 2.99 -9.26
N ASP A 155 16.11 3.67 -8.55
CA ASP A 155 16.34 5.03 -8.05
C ASP A 155 17.35 5.07 -6.87
N HIS A 156 17.29 4.09 -5.96
CA HIS A 156 18.07 4.07 -4.72
C HIS A 156 19.15 2.97 -4.67
N GLY A 157 19.08 1.97 -5.55
CA GLY A 157 20.08 0.89 -5.59
C GLY A 157 19.92 -0.15 -4.49
N LYS A 158 21.05 -0.64 -3.94
CA LYS A 158 21.06 -1.73 -2.96
C LYS A 158 20.99 -1.17 -1.54
N HIS A 159 20.03 -1.68 -0.76
CA HIS A 159 19.82 -1.37 0.64
C HIS A 159 19.47 -2.63 1.43
N ASP A 160 19.66 -2.54 2.75
CA ASP A 160 19.35 -3.57 3.73
C ASP A 160 17.83 -3.73 3.95
N TRP A 161 17.43 -4.78 4.69
CA TRP A 161 16.01 -5.07 4.93
C TRP A 161 15.34 -3.98 5.77
N SER A 162 16.06 -3.39 6.73
CA SER A 162 15.56 -2.31 7.59
C SER A 162 15.11 -1.08 6.79
N TRP A 163 15.88 -0.68 5.79
CA TRP A 163 15.51 0.40 4.88
C TRP A 163 14.26 0.04 4.07
N TRP A 164 14.20 -1.17 3.51
CA TRP A 164 13.02 -1.62 2.76
C TRP A 164 11.74 -1.66 3.62
N LYS A 165 11.84 -2.05 4.90
CA LYS A 165 10.71 -1.97 5.84
C LYS A 165 10.17 -0.56 5.96
N SER A 166 11.07 0.41 6.16
CA SER A 166 10.71 1.82 6.30
C SER A 166 10.04 2.37 5.04
N GLU A 167 10.54 2.00 3.86
CA GLU A 167 9.94 2.39 2.58
C GLU A 167 8.58 1.74 2.32
N VAL A 168 8.40 0.47 2.69
CA VAL A 168 7.10 -0.21 2.61
C VAL A 168 6.07 0.50 3.50
N ILE A 169 6.43 0.78 4.75
CA ILE A 169 5.55 1.52 5.68
C ILE A 169 5.24 2.90 5.08
N THR A 170 6.25 3.66 4.67
CA THR A 170 6.06 5.00 4.10
C THR A 170 5.15 4.98 2.87
N LYS A 171 5.26 3.97 2.01
CA LYS A 171 4.48 3.89 0.77
C LYS A 171 3.03 3.49 0.98
N TRP A 172 2.77 2.57 1.93
CA TRP A 172 1.48 1.90 2.07
C TRP A 172 0.73 2.24 3.37
N ASP A 173 1.36 2.92 4.32
CA ASP A 173 0.72 3.44 5.52
C ASP A 173 0.14 4.85 5.30
N SER A 174 -0.66 5.00 4.24
CA SER A 174 -1.27 6.29 3.91
C SER A 174 -2.57 6.54 4.70
N ASN A 175 -2.85 7.80 5.04
CA ASN A 175 -4.12 8.19 5.68
C ASN A 175 -5.35 7.75 4.88
N SER A 176 -5.28 7.81 3.55
CA SER A 176 -6.36 7.35 2.68
C SER A 176 -6.60 5.85 2.79
N TRP A 177 -5.53 5.04 2.91
CA TRP A 177 -5.66 3.61 3.13
C TRP A 177 -6.23 3.31 4.53
N ARG A 178 -5.75 4.00 5.58
CA ARG A 178 -6.28 3.86 6.95
C ARG A 178 -7.79 4.10 6.97
N PHE A 179 -8.24 5.22 6.40
CA PHE A 179 -9.66 5.55 6.29
C PHE A 179 -10.47 4.51 5.50
N GLN A 180 -9.90 3.96 4.41
CA GLN A 180 -10.56 2.88 3.66
C GLN A 180 -10.68 1.60 4.50
N MET A 181 -9.65 1.26 5.27
CA MET A 181 -9.64 0.08 6.12
C MET A 181 -10.61 0.20 7.30
N GLU A 182 -10.66 1.38 7.94
CA GLU A 182 -11.62 1.72 9.00
C GLU A 182 -13.05 1.60 8.48
N ASN A 183 -13.37 2.25 7.36
CA ASN A 183 -14.68 2.13 6.74
C ASN A 183 -15.02 0.69 6.35
N ALA A 184 -14.05 -0.05 5.83
CA ALA A 184 -14.26 -1.45 5.46
C ALA A 184 -14.58 -2.29 6.70
N PHE A 185 -13.94 -2.01 7.84
CA PHE A 185 -14.22 -2.65 9.14
C PHE A 185 -15.61 -2.25 9.66
N GLU A 186 -15.90 -0.96 9.80
CA GLU A 186 -17.16 -0.44 10.36
C GLU A 186 -18.40 -0.86 9.55
N ASN A 187 -18.32 -0.84 8.23
CA ASN A 187 -19.43 -1.21 7.36
C ASN A 187 -19.56 -2.72 7.15
N SER A 188 -18.63 -3.52 7.68
CA SER A 188 -18.70 -4.97 7.57
C SER A 188 -19.66 -5.51 8.62
N ILE A 189 -20.90 -5.74 8.22
CA ILE A 189 -21.90 -6.40 9.06
C ILE A 189 -21.92 -7.90 8.74
N PHE A 190 -21.76 -8.74 9.76
CA PHE A 190 -21.86 -10.18 9.58
C PHE A 190 -23.26 -10.57 9.07
N ASN A 191 -23.30 -11.23 7.93
CA ASN A 191 -24.52 -11.80 7.36
C ASN A 191 -24.35 -13.33 7.24
N PRO A 192 -25.15 -14.15 7.95
CA PRO A 192 -25.00 -15.61 7.99
C PRO A 192 -25.34 -16.31 6.66
N GLU A 193 -26.13 -15.68 5.79
CA GLU A 193 -26.46 -16.24 4.46
C GLU A 193 -25.34 -16.00 3.44
N LYS A 194 -24.58 -14.91 3.62
CA LYS A 194 -23.53 -14.48 2.68
C LYS A 194 -22.13 -14.84 3.14
N ASN A 195 -21.89 -14.97 4.45
CA ASN A 195 -20.57 -15.08 5.02
C ASN A 195 -20.42 -16.34 5.88
N LYS A 196 -19.28 -17.01 5.74
CA LYS A 196 -18.85 -18.01 6.70
C LYS A 196 -18.33 -17.30 7.96
N PRO A 197 -18.76 -17.67 9.18
CA PRO A 197 -18.36 -17.00 10.42
C PRO A 197 -16.85 -16.79 10.56
N LEU A 198 -16.06 -17.86 10.38
CA LEU A 198 -14.61 -17.81 10.54
C LEU A 198 -13.94 -16.90 9.51
N THR A 199 -14.30 -17.01 8.25
CA THR A 199 -13.73 -16.17 7.18
C THR A 199 -14.00 -14.69 7.43
N TRP A 200 -15.23 -14.35 7.85
CA TRP A 200 -15.59 -12.98 8.15
C TRP A 200 -14.83 -12.45 9.38
N PHE A 201 -14.74 -13.27 10.43
CA PHE A 201 -14.02 -12.92 11.65
C PHE A 201 -12.53 -12.71 11.40
N PHE A 202 -11.86 -13.64 10.70
CA PHE A 202 -10.45 -13.48 10.35
C PHE A 202 -10.23 -12.23 9.51
N LYS A 203 -11.12 -11.94 8.54
CA LYS A 203 -11.04 -10.70 7.78
C LYS A 203 -11.14 -9.45 8.67
N GLN A 204 -11.99 -9.45 9.69
CA GLN A 204 -12.06 -8.35 10.65
C GLN A 204 -10.80 -8.26 11.51
N LYS A 205 -10.28 -9.41 11.97
CA LYS A 205 -9.02 -9.48 12.72
C LYS A 205 -7.86 -8.89 11.90
N ASP A 206 -7.74 -9.25 10.63
CA ASP A 206 -6.66 -8.80 9.77
C ASP A 206 -6.69 -7.27 9.56
N ARG A 207 -7.90 -6.70 9.41
CA ARG A 207 -8.09 -5.23 9.34
C ARG A 207 -7.63 -4.54 10.62
N LEU A 208 -8.00 -5.08 11.78
CA LEU A 208 -7.60 -4.54 13.07
C LEU A 208 -6.09 -4.66 13.29
N SER A 209 -5.50 -5.81 12.98
CA SER A 209 -4.06 -6.02 13.08
C SER A 209 -3.26 -5.09 12.16
N ALA A 210 -3.82 -4.74 10.99
CA ALA A 210 -3.20 -3.78 10.07
C ALA A 210 -3.29 -2.32 10.59
N LEU A 211 -4.43 -1.94 11.19
CA LEU A 211 -4.66 -0.58 11.71
C LEU A 211 -4.00 -0.31 13.06
N HIS A 212 -3.98 -1.33 13.92
CA HIS A 212 -3.52 -1.28 15.30
C HIS A 212 -2.53 -2.43 15.57
N PRO A 213 -1.31 -2.34 15.02
CA PRO A 213 -0.33 -3.42 15.14
C PRO A 213 0.14 -3.66 16.59
N ASP A 214 -0.02 -2.67 17.47
CA ASP A 214 0.30 -2.77 18.89
C ASP A 214 -0.85 -3.33 19.75
N MET A 215 -2.00 -3.66 19.14
CA MET A 215 -3.14 -4.21 19.87
C MET A 215 -2.83 -5.65 20.31
N SER A 216 -2.88 -5.91 21.62
CA SER A 216 -2.60 -7.24 22.17
C SER A 216 -3.63 -8.28 21.70
N ASP A 217 -3.18 -9.48 21.31
CA ASP A 217 -4.01 -10.60 20.83
C ASP A 217 -5.18 -10.97 21.78
N THR A 218 -5.06 -10.64 23.07
CA THR A 218 -6.07 -10.90 24.10
C THR A 218 -7.34 -10.06 23.97
N MET A 219 -7.31 -8.92 23.28
CA MET A 219 -8.50 -8.07 23.08
C MET A 219 -9.45 -8.59 21.98
N VAL A 220 -8.96 -9.44 21.07
CA VAL A 220 -9.73 -9.96 19.92
C VAL A 220 -9.99 -11.46 20.08
N SER A 221 -10.48 -11.90 21.24
CA SER A 221 -10.88 -13.30 21.46
C SER A 221 -12.40 -13.45 21.55
N MET A 222 -12.96 -14.35 20.72
CA MET A 222 -14.26 -14.94 21.01
C MET A 222 -14.06 -15.96 22.13
N LYS A 223 -14.61 -15.69 23.32
CA LYS A 223 -14.75 -16.73 24.35
C LYS A 223 -15.69 -17.80 23.80
N ASN A 224 -15.15 -19.00 23.58
CA ASN A 224 -15.94 -20.22 23.39
C ASN A 224 -16.63 -20.60 24.70
#